data_AF-A0AAU1MBG0-F1
#
_entry.id   AF-A0AAU1MBG0-F1
#
_cell.length_a   1.000
_cell.length_b   1.000
_cell.length_c   1.000
_cell.angle_alpha   90.00
_cell.angle_beta   90.00
_cell.angle_gamma   90.00
#
_symmetry.space_group_name_H-M   'P 1'
#
loop_
_entity.id
_entity.type
_entity.pdbx_description
1 polymer ?
#
loop_
_entity_poly.entity_id
_entity_poly.type
_entity_poly.pdbx_seq_one_letter_code
_entity_poly.pdbx_strand_id
1 'polypeptide(L)'
;MEHATPPPEAARAPVAWNGWWLMPLALGAGTVATAVAGPDQVQIPATFAGAAATVASGACVRILLRAQAKLRRATADVATAQAEQWRQAQLQQQQWDQYVDGMKKEFAGQRSALEGRLTEAAQVHEAKLAEATQAYEAKLSAEAKAQQEQIALQLAVVARLAGVHLPQALERLQAGDAIDDVLAEVEEPDATPEMRAEVRKVLRTALIGVEEELDRATSAEHAVVSIGSRLQVLIGGLRGRLHELQTEHGRLPALREAFMFLDARLGPAVLLATSISVLGGSVRPGRQWQEPQNLLRVVRGGIGQINDFDRVKVGALPELGVDGGLVDDLTTIFGHLLDNAARYSPPSEPVVVSGREVPNGVGIEIQDVGKGLSEEKKREAEQALAGDAEGPGLGGISEGANLGLRTVGILARRYGIRVTLADSPWLGTSVVVVVPGKYFSALPAAVTEPVPRGAAVEPTAASAPVAPAQNAKAQELTSGGLPKRKAWRDAPERNRTGPRPDAPEGPSGRVERPDEAVGAVPSPESFAGLAAFATAGGQSDLPRETTADNDAAGSGEFAGRKSGRTEESDEST
;
A
#
# COMPACT_ATOMS: atom_id res chain seq x y z
N MET A 1 -9.55 23.55 84.86
CA MET A 1 -9.33 23.93 86.26
C MET A 1 -8.44 25.16 86.28
N GLU A 2 -9.04 26.36 86.37
CA GLU A 2 -8.30 27.59 86.67
C GLU A 2 -8.99 28.27 87.85
N HIS A 3 -8.47 28.02 89.05
CA HIS A 3 -8.74 28.82 90.23
C HIS A 3 -7.45 28.99 91.01
N ALA A 4 -6.64 29.94 90.56
CA ALA A 4 -5.56 30.49 91.37
C ALA A 4 -6.19 31.40 92.45
N THR A 5 -6.42 30.84 93.64
CA THR A 5 -6.80 31.62 94.83
C THR A 5 -5.56 31.81 95.70
N PRO A 6 -5.14 33.06 96.00
CA PRO A 6 -3.90 33.29 96.76
C PRO A 6 -4.07 32.89 98.24
N PRO A 7 -2.98 32.57 98.95
CA PRO A 7 -3.03 32.28 100.38
C PRO A 7 -3.35 33.56 101.18
N PRO A 8 -4.11 33.49 102.28
CA PRO A 8 -4.36 34.64 103.13
C PRO A 8 -3.10 35.03 103.92
N GLU A 9 -2.90 36.34 104.07
CA GLU A 9 -1.71 36.92 104.71
C GLU A 9 -1.59 36.56 106.20
N ALA A 10 -0.34 36.45 106.66
CA ALA A 10 -0.03 36.27 108.07
C ALA A 10 0.14 37.62 108.81
N ALA A 11 -0.32 37.65 110.07
CA ALA A 11 -0.18 38.74 111.03
C ALA A 11 -1.05 40.00 110.73
N ARG A 12 -1.53 40.75 111.73
CA ARG A 12 -0.98 40.96 113.09
C ARG A 12 -2.06 40.98 114.17
N ALA A 13 -1.74 40.39 115.31
CA ALA A 13 -2.13 40.88 116.64
C ALA A 13 -0.82 41.33 117.35
N PRO A 14 -0.84 42.00 118.52
CA PRO A 14 -1.97 42.53 119.30
C PRO A 14 -1.76 44.03 119.64
N VAL A 15 -1.82 44.41 120.93
CA VAL A 15 -1.61 45.74 121.55
C VAL A 15 -2.85 46.66 121.48
N ALA A 16 -3.48 47.10 122.59
CA ALA A 16 -3.20 46.90 124.02
C ALA A 16 -4.49 46.67 124.84
N TRP A 17 -4.48 45.66 125.73
CA TRP A 17 -5.43 45.57 126.86
C TRP A 17 -4.75 44.97 128.12
N ASN A 18 -3.46 45.26 128.31
CA ASN A 18 -2.76 44.93 129.55
C ASN A 18 -2.96 46.08 130.56
N GLY A 19 -3.59 45.78 131.69
CA GLY A 19 -3.76 46.74 132.79
C GLY A 19 -5.00 46.48 133.65
N TRP A 20 -6.14 46.13 133.04
CA TRP A 20 -7.42 45.97 133.78
C TRP A 20 -7.41 44.81 134.80
N TRP A 21 -6.56 43.80 134.60
CA TRP A 21 -6.41 42.67 135.54
C TRP A 21 -5.58 43.01 136.80
N LEU A 22 -4.99 44.22 136.89
CA LEU A 22 -4.36 44.75 138.11
C LEU A 22 -5.34 45.55 138.99
N MET A 23 -6.50 45.98 138.46
CA MET A 23 -7.54 46.68 139.25
C MET A 23 -7.98 45.95 140.54
N PRO A 24 -8.21 44.62 140.56
CA PRO A 24 -8.58 43.95 141.81
C PRO A 24 -7.47 43.97 142.88
N LEU A 25 -6.18 44.08 142.51
CA LEU A 25 -5.09 44.25 143.47
C LEU A 25 -5.09 45.67 144.06
N ALA A 26 -5.35 46.70 143.25
CA ALA A 26 -5.47 48.07 143.73
C ALA A 26 -6.69 48.27 144.65
N LEU A 27 -7.84 47.69 144.29
CA LEU A 27 -9.06 47.70 145.12
C LEU A 27 -8.87 46.93 146.44
N GLY A 28 -8.18 45.78 146.40
CA GLY A 28 -7.89 44.97 147.58
C GLY A 28 -6.92 45.63 148.57
N ALA A 29 -6.04 46.52 148.10
CA ALA A 29 -5.18 47.31 148.99
C ALA A 29 -5.99 48.39 149.77
N GLY A 30 -6.98 49.01 149.13
CA GLY A 30 -7.83 50.03 149.74
C GLY A 30 -8.74 49.48 150.86
N THR A 31 -9.21 48.24 150.75
CA THR A 31 -10.07 47.61 151.76
C THR A 31 -9.33 47.21 153.04
N VAL A 32 -8.02 46.93 152.97
CA VAL A 32 -7.21 46.63 154.16
C VAL A 32 -6.94 47.90 154.96
N ALA A 33 -6.75 49.04 154.30
CA ALA A 33 -6.49 50.32 154.98
C ALA A 33 -7.70 50.82 155.80
N THR A 34 -8.93 50.63 155.31
CA THR A 34 -10.14 51.06 156.04
C THR A 34 -10.49 50.17 157.23
N ALA A 35 -10.05 48.91 157.23
CA ALA A 35 -10.29 47.96 158.31
C ALA A 35 -9.47 48.22 159.60
N VAL A 36 -8.41 49.04 159.53
CA VAL A 36 -7.44 49.22 160.64
C VAL A 36 -7.55 50.59 161.33
N ALA A 37 -8.19 51.59 160.71
CA ALA A 37 -8.15 52.99 161.18
C ALA A 37 -9.50 53.73 161.23
N GLY A 38 -10.62 53.08 160.91
CA GLY A 38 -11.95 53.71 160.92
C GLY A 38 -12.67 53.59 162.28
N PRO A 39 -13.39 54.63 162.77
CA PRO A 39 -14.15 54.54 164.03
C PRO A 39 -15.34 53.56 163.95
N ASP A 40 -15.75 53.04 165.12
CA ASP A 40 -16.55 51.82 165.30
C ASP A 40 -17.93 51.73 164.60
N GLN A 41 -18.47 52.82 164.07
CA GLN A 41 -19.79 52.82 163.43
C GLN A 41 -19.81 52.50 161.93
N VAL A 42 -18.66 52.42 161.23
CA VAL A 42 -18.62 52.28 159.75
C VAL A 42 -17.76 51.12 159.23
N GLN A 43 -17.04 50.39 160.10
CA GLN A 43 -16.12 49.32 159.68
C GLN A 43 -16.79 48.14 158.94
N ILE A 44 -18.05 47.82 159.28
CA ILE A 44 -18.73 46.62 158.78
C ILE A 44 -19.20 46.74 157.31
N PRO A 45 -19.94 47.78 156.86
CA PRO A 45 -20.44 47.82 155.48
C PRO A 45 -19.34 48.04 154.42
N ALA A 46 -18.29 48.81 154.71
CA ALA A 46 -17.29 49.21 153.71
C ALA A 46 -16.33 48.06 153.33
N THR A 47 -15.97 47.21 154.30
CA THR A 47 -15.06 46.07 154.10
C THR A 47 -15.71 44.96 153.26
N PHE A 48 -16.98 44.66 153.52
CA PHE A 48 -17.76 43.70 152.73
C PHE A 48 -17.94 44.14 151.26
N ALA A 49 -18.19 45.43 151.00
CA ALA A 49 -18.41 45.94 149.65
C ALA A 49 -17.18 45.76 148.73
N GLY A 50 -15.98 46.08 149.21
CA GLY A 50 -14.76 45.92 148.43
C GLY A 50 -14.27 44.46 148.31
N ALA A 51 -14.54 43.63 149.32
CA ALA A 51 -14.33 42.17 149.20
C ALA A 51 -15.24 41.56 148.11
N ALA A 52 -16.51 41.98 148.04
CA ALA A 52 -17.43 41.54 146.98
C ALA A 52 -16.95 41.99 145.58
N ALA A 53 -16.49 43.24 145.44
CA ALA A 53 -16.03 43.79 144.16
C ALA A 53 -14.76 43.08 143.62
N THR A 54 -13.81 42.74 144.49
CA THR A 54 -12.58 42.02 144.10
C THR A 54 -12.87 40.56 143.72
N VAL A 55 -13.76 39.87 144.45
CA VAL A 55 -14.24 38.53 144.08
C VAL A 55 -15.00 38.54 142.74
N ALA A 56 -15.86 39.54 142.51
CA ALA A 56 -16.59 39.69 141.25
C ALA A 56 -15.66 39.97 140.05
N SER A 57 -14.66 40.85 140.23
CA SER A 57 -13.64 41.13 139.21
C SER A 57 -12.79 39.90 138.89
N GLY A 58 -12.32 39.18 139.91
CA GLY A 58 -11.60 37.92 139.75
C GLY A 58 -12.44 36.82 139.07
N ALA A 59 -13.72 36.73 139.38
CA ALA A 59 -14.65 35.83 138.70
C ALA A 59 -14.82 36.21 137.21
N CYS A 60 -14.95 37.50 136.90
CA CYS A 60 -15.10 38.00 135.53
C CYS A 60 -13.85 37.72 134.68
N VAL A 61 -12.64 38.00 135.19
CA VAL A 61 -11.37 37.66 134.52
C VAL A 61 -11.24 36.14 134.33
N ARG A 62 -11.63 35.33 135.33
CA ARG A 62 -11.61 33.86 135.24
C ARG A 62 -12.62 33.32 134.21
N ILE A 63 -13.77 33.98 134.02
CA ILE A 63 -14.75 33.66 132.97
C ILE A 63 -14.19 34.04 131.61
N LEU A 64 -13.60 35.23 131.44
CA LEU A 64 -12.97 35.67 130.20
C LEU A 64 -11.81 34.74 129.77
N LEU A 65 -10.92 34.36 130.69
CA LEU A 65 -9.84 33.41 130.40
C LEU A 65 -10.39 32.02 130.03
N ARG A 66 -11.47 31.56 130.68
CA ARG A 66 -12.17 30.31 130.31
C ARG A 66 -12.84 30.41 128.93
N ALA A 67 -13.46 31.54 128.60
CA ALA A 67 -14.08 31.78 127.30
C ALA A 67 -13.02 31.85 126.19
N GLN A 68 -11.92 32.56 126.41
CA GLN A 68 -10.80 32.65 125.47
C GLN A 68 -10.10 31.29 125.29
N ALA A 69 -9.94 30.50 126.37
CA ALA A 69 -9.44 29.14 126.29
C ALA A 69 -10.39 28.20 125.53
N LYS A 70 -11.72 28.33 125.70
CA LYS A 70 -12.71 27.58 124.92
C LYS A 70 -12.69 27.97 123.43
N LEU A 71 -12.62 29.27 123.12
CA LEU A 71 -12.48 29.77 121.74
C LEU A 71 -11.19 29.29 121.08
N ARG A 72 -10.05 29.30 121.78
CA ARG A 72 -8.78 28.75 121.29
C ARG A 72 -8.83 27.23 121.05
N ARG A 73 -9.54 26.47 121.90
CA ARG A 73 -9.76 25.04 121.68
C ARG A 73 -10.68 24.82 120.47
N ALA A 74 -11.86 25.43 120.44
CA ALA A 74 -12.80 25.27 119.33
C ALA A 74 -12.19 25.69 117.97
N THR A 75 -11.37 26.75 117.91
CA THR A 75 -10.64 27.13 116.69
C THR A 75 -9.52 26.17 116.33
N ALA A 76 -8.82 25.57 117.30
CA ALA A 76 -7.85 24.50 117.04
C ALA A 76 -8.54 23.18 116.60
N ASP A 77 -9.67 22.83 117.19
CA ASP A 77 -10.47 21.64 116.87
C ASP A 77 -11.04 21.76 115.44
N VAL A 78 -11.54 22.94 115.06
CA VAL A 78 -11.96 23.24 113.67
C VAL A 78 -10.77 23.22 112.71
N ALA A 79 -9.64 23.83 113.07
CA ALA A 79 -8.45 23.84 112.21
C ALA A 79 -7.87 22.42 112.00
N THR A 80 -7.91 21.56 113.01
CA THR A 80 -7.47 20.15 112.90
C THR A 80 -8.44 19.32 112.05
N ALA A 81 -9.74 19.43 112.28
CA ALA A 81 -10.76 18.78 111.44
C ALA A 81 -10.68 19.23 109.97
N GLN A 82 -10.46 20.53 109.73
CA GLN A 82 -10.28 21.06 108.38
C GLN A 82 -8.98 20.56 107.74
N ALA A 83 -7.86 20.51 108.47
CA ALA A 83 -6.61 19.94 107.98
C ALA A 83 -6.69 18.43 107.70
N GLU A 84 -7.55 17.69 108.40
CA GLU A 84 -7.84 16.28 108.12
C GLU A 84 -8.68 16.11 106.86
N GLN A 85 -9.73 16.93 106.67
CA GLN A 85 -10.51 16.96 105.42
C GLN A 85 -9.63 17.29 104.21
N TRP A 86 -8.73 18.28 104.31
CA TRP A 86 -7.76 18.60 103.25
C TRP A 86 -6.80 17.44 102.95
N ARG A 87 -6.31 16.72 103.97
CA ARG A 87 -5.49 15.52 103.78
C ARG A 87 -6.26 14.38 103.10
N GLN A 88 -7.51 14.14 103.49
CA GLN A 88 -8.37 13.15 102.83
C GLN A 88 -8.64 13.51 101.37
N ALA A 89 -8.96 14.77 101.07
CA ALA A 89 -9.15 15.26 99.71
C ALA A 89 -7.89 15.09 98.85
N GLN A 90 -6.70 15.40 99.39
CA GLN A 90 -5.43 15.17 98.69
C GLN A 90 -5.15 13.69 98.42
N LEU A 91 -5.42 12.79 99.38
CA LEU A 91 -5.25 11.35 99.18
C LEU A 91 -6.23 10.81 98.12
N GLN A 92 -7.48 11.28 98.13
CA GLN A 92 -8.48 10.93 97.13
C GLN A 92 -8.10 11.46 95.74
N GLN A 93 -7.58 12.68 95.65
CA GLN A 93 -7.04 13.27 94.42
C GLN A 93 -5.88 12.42 93.87
N GLN A 94 -4.92 12.04 94.71
CA GLN A 94 -3.79 11.18 94.29
C GLN A 94 -4.24 9.80 93.82
N GLN A 95 -5.20 9.17 94.50
CA GLN A 95 -5.78 7.90 94.06
C GLN A 95 -6.50 8.04 92.72
N TRP A 96 -7.22 9.14 92.51
CA TRP A 96 -7.88 9.44 91.24
C TRP A 96 -6.89 9.66 90.10
N ASP A 97 -5.84 10.45 90.32
CA ASP A 97 -4.80 10.72 89.32
C ASP A 97 -4.04 9.43 88.96
N GLN A 98 -3.72 8.58 89.95
CA GLN A 98 -3.13 7.25 89.72
C GLN A 98 -4.05 6.33 88.90
N TYR A 99 -5.35 6.33 89.18
CA TYR A 99 -6.33 5.56 88.42
C TYR A 99 -6.44 6.05 86.96
N VAL A 100 -6.52 7.37 86.77
CA VAL A 100 -6.59 8.01 85.44
C VAL A 100 -5.32 7.75 84.63
N ASP A 101 -4.13 7.84 85.22
CA ASP A 101 -2.87 7.54 84.53
C ASP A 101 -2.69 6.05 84.25
N GLY A 102 -3.23 5.17 85.09
CA GLY A 102 -3.38 3.74 84.80
C GLY A 102 -4.20 3.51 83.54
N MET A 103 -5.42 4.08 83.49
CA MET A 103 -6.28 3.98 82.31
C MET A 103 -5.65 4.58 81.05
N LYS A 104 -4.99 5.74 81.13
CA LYS A 104 -4.28 6.34 79.98
C LYS A 104 -3.22 5.40 79.41
N LYS A 105 -2.43 4.74 80.28
CA LYS A 105 -1.40 3.78 79.86
C LYS A 105 -2.02 2.54 79.22
N GLU A 106 -3.13 2.04 79.77
CA GLU A 106 -3.86 0.92 79.19
C GLU A 106 -4.42 1.25 77.80
N PHE A 107 -5.13 2.37 77.65
CA PHE A 107 -5.65 2.82 76.35
C PHE A 107 -4.55 3.13 75.34
N ALA A 108 -3.42 3.72 75.76
CA ALA A 108 -2.25 3.92 74.89
C ALA A 108 -1.65 2.58 74.42
N GLY A 109 -1.55 1.60 75.33
CA GLY A 109 -1.16 0.23 75.01
C GLY A 109 -2.09 -0.43 74.00
N GLN A 110 -3.41 -0.44 74.28
CA GLN A 110 -4.43 -0.98 73.38
C GLN A 110 -4.39 -0.30 72.00
N ARG A 111 -4.26 1.03 71.96
CA ARG A 111 -4.14 1.80 70.71
C ARG A 111 -2.89 1.41 69.91
N SER A 112 -1.72 1.37 70.55
CA SER A 112 -0.47 0.96 69.88
C SER A 112 -0.53 -0.48 69.34
N ALA A 113 -1.21 -1.38 70.06
CA ALA A 113 -1.43 -2.76 69.61
C ALA A 113 -2.39 -2.84 68.40
N LEU A 114 -3.41 -1.96 68.33
CA LEU A 114 -4.30 -1.86 67.17
C LEU A 114 -3.59 -1.22 65.97
N GLU A 115 -2.84 -0.15 66.17
CA GLU A 115 -2.03 0.50 65.12
C GLU A 115 -0.96 -0.46 64.57
N GLY A 116 -0.32 -1.27 65.43
CA GLY A 116 0.59 -2.35 65.04
C GLY A 116 -0.09 -3.42 64.16
N ARG A 117 -1.26 -3.92 64.56
CA ARG A 117 -2.02 -4.89 63.75
C ARG A 117 -2.49 -4.32 62.41
N LEU A 118 -2.89 -3.05 62.39
CA LEU A 118 -3.30 -2.37 61.14
C LEU A 118 -2.14 -2.18 60.18
N THR A 119 -0.96 -1.81 60.67
CA THR A 119 0.24 -1.66 59.84
C THR A 119 0.76 -3.00 59.32
N GLU A 120 0.78 -4.05 60.14
CA GLU A 120 1.09 -5.42 59.73
C GLU A 120 0.10 -5.93 58.66
N ALA A 121 -1.21 -5.75 58.89
CA ALA A 121 -2.24 -6.12 57.91
C ALA A 121 -2.11 -5.33 56.59
N ALA A 122 -1.81 -4.03 56.66
CA ALA A 122 -1.58 -3.20 55.48
C ALA A 122 -0.37 -3.69 54.67
N GLN A 123 0.76 -3.98 55.32
CA GLN A 123 1.96 -4.53 54.65
C GLN A 123 1.68 -5.89 54.01
N VAL A 124 0.92 -6.77 54.68
CA VAL A 124 0.52 -8.07 54.10
C VAL A 124 -0.42 -7.89 52.90
N HIS A 125 -1.31 -6.88 52.91
CA HIS A 125 -2.15 -6.56 51.76
C HIS A 125 -1.37 -5.93 50.60
N GLU A 126 -0.43 -5.03 50.89
CA GLU A 126 0.44 -4.39 49.89
C GLU A 126 1.36 -5.42 49.21
N ALA A 127 1.97 -6.34 49.98
CA ALA A 127 2.76 -7.44 49.45
C ALA A 127 1.94 -8.36 48.53
N LYS A 128 0.71 -8.72 48.93
CA LYS A 128 -0.21 -9.50 48.09
C LYS A 128 -0.63 -8.78 46.82
N LEU A 129 -0.83 -7.46 46.88
CA LEU A 129 -1.11 -6.65 45.70
C LEU A 129 0.09 -6.63 44.75
N ALA A 130 1.29 -6.40 45.26
CA ALA A 130 2.53 -6.42 44.47
C ALA A 130 2.80 -7.78 43.81
N GLU A 131 2.58 -8.89 44.53
CA GLU A 131 2.68 -10.24 43.97
C GLU A 131 1.63 -10.47 42.85
N ALA A 132 0.39 -10.02 43.07
CA ALA A 132 -0.67 -10.13 42.09
C ALA A 132 -0.43 -9.28 40.83
N THR A 133 0.08 -8.05 40.97
CA THR A 133 0.43 -7.20 39.82
C THR A 133 1.61 -7.78 39.05
N GLN A 134 2.66 -8.24 39.74
CA GLN A 134 3.82 -8.86 39.08
C GLN A 134 3.43 -10.14 38.33
N ALA A 135 2.54 -10.96 38.91
CA ALA A 135 1.99 -12.14 38.23
C ALA A 135 1.10 -11.79 37.02
N TYR A 136 0.39 -10.66 37.05
CA TYR A 136 -0.42 -10.18 35.93
C TYR A 136 0.44 -9.61 34.79
N GLU A 137 1.42 -8.76 35.12
CA GLU A 137 2.39 -8.23 34.16
C GLU A 137 3.20 -9.34 33.49
N ALA A 138 3.62 -10.36 34.25
CA ALA A 138 4.31 -11.53 33.70
C ALA A 138 3.45 -12.25 32.65
N LYS A 139 2.16 -12.49 32.92
CA LYS A 139 1.21 -13.09 31.96
C LYS A 139 1.04 -12.23 30.71
N LEU A 140 0.76 -10.93 30.89
CA LEU A 140 0.58 -10.00 29.78
C LEU A 140 1.83 -9.94 28.88
N SER A 141 3.03 -9.97 29.48
CA SER A 141 4.30 -9.98 28.74
C SER A 141 4.53 -11.30 27.97
N ALA A 142 4.04 -12.42 28.49
CA ALA A 142 4.13 -13.72 27.81
C ALA A 142 3.13 -13.82 26.64
N GLU A 143 1.90 -13.35 26.84
CA GLU A 143 0.88 -13.24 25.79
C GLU A 143 1.33 -12.30 24.66
N ALA A 144 1.88 -11.13 25.00
CA ALA A 144 2.41 -10.18 24.02
C ALA A 144 3.57 -10.76 23.20
N LYS A 145 4.48 -11.53 23.82
CA LYS A 145 5.58 -12.22 23.11
C LYS A 145 5.04 -13.29 22.16
N ALA A 146 4.11 -14.14 22.62
CA ALA A 146 3.51 -15.18 21.79
C ALA A 146 2.76 -14.58 20.58
N GLN A 147 2.06 -13.45 20.77
CA GLN A 147 1.43 -12.71 19.66
C GLN A 147 2.46 -12.11 18.69
N GLN A 148 3.55 -11.54 19.20
CA GLN A 148 4.64 -11.01 18.35
C GLN A 148 5.32 -12.11 17.53
N GLU A 149 5.60 -13.27 18.13
CA GLU A 149 6.15 -14.45 17.45
C GLU A 149 5.17 -14.95 16.35
N GLN A 150 3.88 -15.01 16.66
CA GLN A 150 2.86 -15.41 15.68
C GLN A 150 2.75 -14.42 14.50
N ILE A 151 2.77 -13.10 14.76
CA ILE A 151 2.78 -12.08 13.70
C ILE A 151 4.06 -12.17 12.86
N ALA A 152 5.23 -12.39 13.49
CA ALA A 152 6.49 -12.55 12.78
C ALA A 152 6.47 -13.77 11.84
N LEU A 153 5.92 -14.91 12.28
CA LEU A 153 5.71 -16.09 11.44
C LEU A 153 4.76 -15.80 10.26
N GLN A 154 3.65 -15.11 10.50
CA GLN A 154 2.71 -14.72 9.43
C GLN A 154 3.36 -13.79 8.40
N LEU A 155 4.11 -12.79 8.84
CA LEU A 155 4.85 -11.88 7.95
C LEU A 155 5.94 -12.62 7.15
N ALA A 156 6.62 -13.62 7.74
CA ALA A 156 7.58 -14.45 7.04
C ALA A 156 6.94 -15.27 5.90
N VAL A 157 5.76 -15.85 6.13
CA VAL A 157 4.99 -16.57 5.10
C VAL A 157 4.57 -15.63 3.97
N VAL A 158 4.08 -14.42 4.28
CA VAL A 158 3.70 -13.42 3.27
C VAL A 158 4.93 -12.92 2.48
N ALA A 159 6.08 -12.75 3.15
CA ALA A 159 7.33 -12.39 2.49
C ALA A 159 7.83 -13.49 1.54
N ARG A 160 7.70 -14.78 1.91
CA ARG A 160 8.00 -15.91 1.02
C ARG A 160 7.02 -16.00 -0.15
N LEU A 161 5.73 -15.74 0.07
CA LEU A 161 4.74 -15.66 -1.00
C LEU A 161 5.14 -14.61 -2.05
N ALA A 162 5.47 -13.39 -1.62
CA ALA A 162 5.84 -12.31 -2.52
C ALA A 162 7.23 -12.47 -3.17
N GLY A 163 8.22 -12.96 -2.42
CA GLY A 163 9.62 -13.01 -2.84
C GLY A 163 10.07 -14.32 -3.52
N VAL A 164 9.32 -15.41 -3.36
CA VAL A 164 9.69 -16.75 -3.88
C VAL A 164 8.54 -17.37 -4.67
N HIS A 165 7.40 -17.63 -4.01
CA HIS A 165 6.33 -18.44 -4.63
C HIS A 165 5.65 -17.73 -5.80
N LEU A 166 5.34 -16.43 -5.68
CA LEU A 166 4.67 -15.69 -6.75
C LEU A 166 5.57 -15.53 -8.00
N PRO A 167 6.87 -15.14 -7.91
CA PRO A 167 7.77 -15.14 -9.06
C PRO A 167 7.90 -16.53 -9.72
N GLN A 168 8.13 -17.58 -8.94
CA GLN A 168 8.29 -18.95 -9.48
C GLN A 168 7.00 -19.46 -10.14
N ALA A 169 5.84 -19.18 -9.53
CA ALA A 169 4.55 -19.54 -10.11
C ALA A 169 4.27 -18.78 -11.41
N LEU A 170 4.68 -17.51 -11.50
CA LEU A 170 4.56 -16.69 -12.71
C LEU A 170 5.46 -17.20 -13.84
N GLU A 171 6.73 -17.54 -13.54
CA GLU A 171 7.66 -18.14 -14.52
C GLU A 171 7.12 -19.47 -15.08
N ARG A 172 6.53 -20.31 -14.23
CA ARG A 172 5.95 -21.60 -14.65
C ARG A 172 4.64 -21.44 -15.43
N LEU A 173 3.79 -20.49 -15.05
CA LEU A 173 2.60 -20.15 -15.84
C LEU A 173 3.00 -19.66 -17.24
N GLN A 174 4.05 -18.84 -17.36
CA GLN A 174 4.61 -18.42 -18.65
C GLN A 174 5.26 -19.57 -19.44
N ALA A 175 5.77 -20.60 -18.76
CA ALA A 175 6.26 -21.83 -19.40
C ALA A 175 5.13 -22.76 -19.89
N GLY A 176 3.87 -22.53 -19.45
CA GLY A 176 2.68 -23.28 -19.85
C GLY A 176 2.24 -24.38 -18.86
N ASP A 177 2.74 -24.37 -17.62
CA ASP A 177 2.26 -25.28 -16.57
C ASP A 177 0.83 -24.89 -16.14
N ALA A 178 -0.01 -25.89 -15.83
CA ALA A 178 -1.36 -25.64 -15.34
C ALA A 178 -1.36 -25.05 -13.92
N ILE A 179 -2.26 -24.09 -13.66
CA ILE A 179 -2.36 -23.41 -12.36
C ILE A 179 -2.46 -24.40 -11.19
N ASP A 180 -3.22 -25.49 -11.32
CA ASP A 180 -3.38 -26.46 -10.23
C ASP A 180 -2.11 -27.28 -9.93
N ASP A 181 -1.26 -27.54 -10.92
CA ASP A 181 0.04 -28.19 -10.72
C ASP A 181 1.02 -27.25 -10.00
N VAL A 182 1.08 -25.99 -10.43
CA VAL A 182 1.88 -24.93 -9.79
C VAL A 182 1.45 -24.72 -8.33
N LEU A 183 0.15 -24.73 -8.03
CA LEU A 183 -0.38 -24.56 -6.67
C LEU A 183 -0.19 -25.80 -5.77
N ALA A 184 0.04 -26.98 -6.35
CA ALA A 184 0.26 -28.22 -5.61
C ALA A 184 1.65 -28.25 -4.94
N GLU A 185 2.67 -27.71 -5.60
CA GLU A 185 4.05 -27.68 -5.12
C GLU A 185 4.33 -26.58 -4.06
N VAL A 186 3.43 -25.60 -3.91
CA VAL A 186 3.56 -24.56 -2.86
C VAL A 186 3.25 -25.15 -1.48
N GLU A 187 4.30 -25.62 -0.81
CA GLU A 187 4.29 -26.04 0.59
C GLU A 187 4.85 -24.96 1.52
N GLU A 188 4.10 -24.67 2.58
CA GLU A 188 4.51 -23.77 3.67
C GLU A 188 4.40 -24.54 5.00
N PRO A 189 5.47 -25.23 5.43
CA PRO A 189 5.44 -26.12 6.59
C PRO A 189 5.24 -25.36 7.91
N ASP A 190 5.75 -24.13 8.01
CA ASP A 190 5.62 -23.27 9.20
C ASP A 190 4.21 -22.66 9.36
N ALA A 191 3.38 -22.70 8.31
CA ALA A 191 2.08 -22.04 8.29
C ALA A 191 0.96 -22.91 8.91
N THR A 192 -0.06 -22.26 9.47
CA THR A 192 -1.30 -22.94 9.86
C THR A 192 -2.04 -23.47 8.61
N PRO A 193 -2.85 -24.54 8.71
CA PRO A 193 -3.62 -25.04 7.56
C PRO A 193 -4.55 -23.99 6.96
N GLU A 194 -5.11 -23.11 7.79
CA GLU A 194 -5.93 -21.97 7.37
C GLU A 194 -5.12 -20.94 6.57
N MET A 195 -3.92 -20.57 7.07
CA MET A 195 -3.04 -19.64 6.35
C MET A 195 -2.57 -20.23 5.01
N ARG A 196 -2.23 -21.53 4.95
CA ARG A 196 -1.92 -22.21 3.68
C ARG A 196 -3.07 -22.14 2.68
N ALA A 197 -4.32 -22.32 3.14
CA ALA A 197 -5.50 -22.25 2.28
C ALA A 197 -5.71 -20.84 1.71
N GLU A 198 -5.58 -19.80 2.54
CA GLU A 198 -5.70 -18.40 2.08
C GLU A 198 -4.53 -17.99 1.18
N VAL A 199 -3.28 -18.38 1.48
CA VAL A 199 -2.11 -18.16 0.60
C VAL A 199 -2.34 -18.79 -0.77
N ARG A 200 -2.77 -20.07 -0.82
CA ARG A 200 -3.07 -20.78 -2.07
C ARG A 200 -4.22 -20.12 -2.85
N LYS A 201 -5.23 -19.58 -2.16
CA LYS A 201 -6.37 -18.87 -2.75
C LYS A 201 -6.00 -17.50 -3.32
N VAL A 202 -5.15 -16.73 -2.63
CA VAL A 202 -4.60 -15.47 -3.14
C VAL A 202 -3.74 -15.75 -4.38
N LEU A 203 -2.84 -16.74 -4.31
CA LEU A 203 -1.99 -17.13 -5.43
C LEU A 203 -2.81 -17.63 -6.63
N ARG A 204 -3.84 -18.47 -6.42
CA ARG A 204 -4.76 -18.90 -7.48
C ARG A 204 -5.44 -17.72 -8.16
N THR A 205 -5.99 -16.78 -7.38
CA THR A 205 -6.67 -15.60 -7.93
C THR A 205 -5.71 -14.73 -8.76
N ALA A 206 -4.47 -14.56 -8.30
CA ALA A 206 -3.45 -13.82 -9.04
C ALA A 206 -3.06 -14.54 -10.35
N LEU A 207 -2.84 -15.85 -10.32
CA LEU A 207 -2.48 -16.64 -11.50
C LEU A 207 -3.60 -16.66 -12.54
N ILE A 208 -4.87 -16.81 -12.14
CA ILE A 208 -6.03 -16.72 -13.05
C ILE A 208 -6.08 -15.35 -13.73
N GLY A 209 -5.91 -14.26 -12.96
CA GLY A 209 -5.91 -12.90 -13.53
C GLY A 209 -4.78 -12.65 -14.53
N VAL A 210 -3.62 -13.30 -14.34
CA VAL A 210 -2.50 -13.26 -15.30
C VAL A 210 -2.76 -14.16 -16.51
N GLU A 211 -3.28 -15.38 -16.32
CA GLU A 211 -3.65 -16.29 -17.41
C GLU A 211 -4.67 -15.63 -18.34
N GLU A 212 -5.71 -14.99 -17.79
CA GLU A 212 -6.69 -14.20 -18.56
C GLU A 212 -6.04 -13.03 -19.32
N GLU A 213 -4.96 -12.42 -18.82
CA GLU A 213 -4.22 -11.36 -19.52
C GLU A 213 -3.35 -11.94 -20.65
N LEU A 214 -2.68 -13.06 -20.42
CA LEU A 214 -1.89 -13.79 -21.43
C LEU A 214 -2.78 -14.30 -22.57
N ASP A 215 -3.97 -14.83 -22.25
CA ASP A 215 -4.99 -15.24 -23.23
C ASP A 215 -5.52 -14.04 -24.01
N ARG A 216 -5.80 -12.91 -23.35
CA ARG A 216 -6.23 -11.68 -24.03
C ARG A 216 -5.15 -11.12 -24.95
N ALA A 217 -3.89 -11.14 -24.53
CA ALA A 217 -2.76 -10.75 -25.36
C ALA A 217 -2.64 -11.68 -26.59
N THR A 218 -2.59 -12.99 -26.38
CA THR A 218 -2.48 -14.00 -27.45
C THR A 218 -3.65 -13.95 -28.44
N SER A 219 -4.87 -13.73 -27.93
CA SER A 219 -6.07 -13.52 -28.76
C SER A 219 -5.99 -12.23 -29.59
N ALA A 220 -5.48 -11.14 -29.01
CA ALA A 220 -5.22 -9.90 -29.75
C ALA A 220 -4.15 -10.09 -30.83
N GLU A 221 -3.08 -10.85 -30.56
CA GLU A 221 -2.10 -11.20 -31.58
C GLU A 221 -2.74 -11.97 -32.75
N HIS A 222 -3.47 -13.04 -32.45
CA HIS A 222 -4.19 -13.82 -33.46
C HIS A 222 -5.20 -12.97 -34.26
N ALA A 223 -5.85 -11.98 -33.64
CA ALA A 223 -6.73 -11.05 -34.33
C ALA A 223 -5.95 -10.17 -35.33
N VAL A 224 -4.80 -9.62 -34.95
CA VAL A 224 -3.94 -8.82 -35.84
C VAL A 224 -3.41 -9.67 -37.01
N VAL A 225 -2.97 -10.90 -36.76
CA VAL A 225 -2.51 -11.84 -37.80
C VAL A 225 -3.63 -12.22 -38.76
N SER A 226 -4.85 -12.40 -38.25
CA SER A 226 -6.08 -12.61 -39.04
C SER A 226 -6.40 -11.41 -39.93
N ILE A 227 -6.25 -10.18 -39.41
CA ILE A 227 -6.41 -8.94 -40.18
C ILE A 227 -5.35 -8.84 -41.28
N GLY A 228 -4.07 -9.08 -40.97
CA GLY A 228 -2.98 -9.10 -41.95
C GLY A 228 -3.20 -10.09 -43.09
N SER A 229 -3.60 -11.32 -42.77
CA SER A 229 -3.99 -12.35 -43.75
C SER A 229 -5.15 -11.89 -44.65
N ARG A 230 -6.15 -11.18 -44.12
CA ARG A 230 -7.29 -10.65 -44.91
C ARG A 230 -6.86 -9.49 -45.80
N LEU A 231 -6.04 -8.57 -45.29
CA LEU A 231 -5.46 -7.48 -46.08
C LEU A 231 -4.64 -8.02 -47.25
N GLN A 232 -3.81 -9.04 -47.04
CA GLN A 232 -3.02 -9.68 -48.10
C GLN A 232 -3.91 -10.21 -49.25
N VAL A 233 -5.03 -10.87 -48.92
CA VAL A 233 -6.00 -11.36 -49.92
C VAL A 233 -6.67 -10.20 -50.67
N LEU A 234 -7.11 -9.15 -49.97
CA LEU A 234 -7.75 -7.98 -50.58
C LEU A 234 -6.79 -7.23 -51.51
N ILE A 235 -5.57 -6.98 -51.07
CA ILE A 235 -4.53 -6.30 -51.87
C ILE A 235 -4.13 -7.16 -53.08
N GLY A 236 -4.05 -8.49 -52.92
CA GLY A 236 -3.86 -9.42 -54.03
C GLY A 236 -4.95 -9.31 -55.10
N GLY A 237 -6.21 -9.21 -54.68
CA GLY A 237 -7.36 -8.97 -55.56
C GLY A 237 -7.32 -7.61 -56.25
N LEU A 238 -7.02 -6.54 -55.51
CA LEU A 238 -6.87 -5.18 -56.05
C LEU A 238 -5.78 -5.11 -57.11
N ARG A 239 -4.61 -5.72 -56.86
CA ARG A 239 -3.51 -5.77 -57.84
C ARG A 239 -3.87 -6.61 -59.06
N GLY A 240 -4.60 -7.71 -58.89
CA GLY A 240 -5.14 -8.50 -60.00
C GLY A 240 -6.06 -7.66 -60.90
N ARG A 241 -7.03 -6.95 -60.29
CA ARG A 241 -7.95 -6.07 -61.01
C ARG A 241 -7.24 -4.88 -61.67
N LEU A 242 -6.20 -4.34 -61.03
CA LEU A 242 -5.37 -3.29 -61.60
C LEU A 242 -4.61 -3.79 -62.83
N HIS A 243 -4.08 -5.02 -62.80
CA HIS A 243 -3.41 -5.64 -63.94
C HIS A 243 -4.34 -5.91 -65.12
N GLU A 244 -5.58 -6.33 -64.86
CA GLU A 244 -6.65 -6.42 -65.88
C GLU A 244 -6.88 -5.05 -66.54
N LEU A 245 -7.12 -4.00 -65.74
CA LEU A 245 -7.37 -2.64 -66.25
C LEU A 245 -6.15 -2.06 -66.99
N GLN A 246 -4.93 -2.33 -66.55
CA GLN A 246 -3.70 -1.98 -67.28
C GLN A 246 -3.62 -2.70 -68.63
N THR A 247 -4.06 -3.96 -68.70
CA THR A 247 -4.04 -4.76 -69.93
C THR A 247 -5.12 -4.29 -70.93
N GLU A 248 -6.32 -3.98 -70.44
CA GLU A 248 -7.45 -3.50 -71.26
C GLU A 248 -7.30 -2.05 -71.70
N HIS A 249 -6.79 -1.16 -70.84
CA HIS A 249 -6.85 0.29 -71.03
C HIS A 249 -5.49 1.01 -70.96
N GLY A 250 -4.37 0.32 -70.74
CA GLY A 250 -3.03 0.91 -70.60
C GLY A 250 -2.49 1.67 -71.83
N ARG A 251 -3.20 1.65 -72.97
CA ARG A 251 -2.91 2.48 -74.14
C ARG A 251 -3.34 3.95 -73.98
N LEU A 252 -4.25 4.25 -73.06
CA LEU A 252 -4.71 5.62 -72.79
C LEU A 252 -3.74 6.32 -71.82
N PRO A 253 -3.04 7.41 -72.21
CA PRO A 253 -1.97 7.99 -71.40
C PRO A 253 -2.39 8.37 -69.97
N ALA A 254 -3.57 9.00 -69.81
CA ALA A 254 -4.07 9.44 -68.51
C ALA A 254 -4.44 8.27 -67.58
N LEU A 255 -5.02 7.19 -68.13
CA LEU A 255 -5.32 5.99 -67.34
C LEU A 255 -4.05 5.21 -66.98
N ARG A 256 -3.09 5.13 -67.91
CA ARG A 256 -1.78 4.51 -67.65
C ARG A 256 -1.06 5.19 -66.48
N GLU A 257 -1.06 6.52 -66.43
CA GLU A 257 -0.48 7.28 -65.32
C GLU A 257 -1.22 7.03 -63.99
N ALA A 258 -2.56 7.08 -64.00
CA ALA A 258 -3.38 6.79 -62.83
C ALA A 258 -3.18 5.35 -62.30
N PHE A 259 -3.06 4.36 -63.20
CA PHE A 259 -2.81 2.97 -62.82
C PHE A 259 -1.38 2.75 -62.30
N MET A 260 -0.37 3.44 -62.85
CA MET A 260 1.00 3.39 -62.32
C MET A 260 1.08 4.02 -60.92
N PHE A 261 0.41 5.15 -60.69
CA PHE A 261 0.29 5.76 -59.37
C PHE A 261 -0.39 4.82 -58.36
N LEU A 262 -1.47 4.15 -58.77
CA LEU A 262 -2.17 3.20 -57.89
C LEU A 262 -1.31 1.97 -57.56
N ASP A 263 -0.58 1.41 -58.53
CA ASP A 263 0.30 0.25 -58.31
C ASP A 263 1.45 0.60 -57.34
N ALA A 264 2.07 1.77 -57.52
CA ALA A 264 3.09 2.30 -56.62
C ALA A 264 2.57 2.50 -55.18
N ARG A 265 1.28 2.84 -55.01
CA ARG A 265 0.64 2.93 -53.68
C ARG A 265 0.27 1.57 -53.07
N LEU A 266 0.08 0.53 -53.88
CA LEU A 266 -0.19 -0.83 -53.40
C LEU A 266 1.08 -1.53 -52.88
N GLY A 267 2.26 -1.20 -53.42
CA GLY A 267 3.55 -1.77 -53.02
C GLY A 267 3.79 -1.78 -51.49
N PRO A 268 3.78 -0.62 -50.81
CA PRO A 268 3.95 -0.54 -49.35
C PRO A 268 2.86 -1.29 -48.56
N ALA A 269 1.64 -1.36 -49.09
CA ALA A 269 0.55 -2.12 -48.46
C ALA A 269 0.80 -3.64 -48.53
N VAL A 270 1.36 -4.15 -49.65
CA VAL A 270 1.81 -5.55 -49.75
C VAL A 270 2.91 -5.83 -48.73
N LEU A 271 3.89 -4.94 -48.59
CA LEU A 271 5.01 -5.08 -47.65
C LEU A 271 4.50 -5.17 -46.20
N LEU A 272 3.62 -4.25 -45.78
CA LEU A 272 3.00 -4.24 -44.45
C LEU A 272 2.16 -5.51 -44.17
N ALA A 273 1.29 -5.92 -45.11
CA ALA A 273 0.47 -7.12 -44.95
C ALA A 273 1.33 -8.41 -44.83
N THR A 274 2.42 -8.48 -45.59
CA THR A 274 3.38 -9.57 -45.52
C THR A 274 4.16 -9.55 -44.20
N SER A 275 4.54 -8.37 -43.71
CA SER A 275 5.20 -8.18 -42.40
C SER A 275 4.37 -8.77 -41.25
N ILE A 276 3.08 -8.42 -41.20
CA ILE A 276 2.15 -8.91 -40.17
C ILE A 276 2.00 -10.43 -40.25
N SER A 277 1.96 -10.99 -41.47
CA SER A 277 1.85 -12.44 -41.67
C SER A 277 3.11 -13.18 -41.21
N VAL A 278 4.31 -12.64 -41.47
CA VAL A 278 5.59 -13.21 -41.01
C VAL A 278 5.74 -13.10 -39.49
N LEU A 279 5.43 -11.95 -38.90
CA LEU A 279 5.45 -11.73 -37.45
C LEU A 279 4.47 -12.66 -36.73
N GLY A 280 3.30 -12.91 -37.33
CA GLY A 280 2.30 -13.83 -36.82
C GLY A 280 2.62 -15.32 -36.93
N GLY A 281 3.85 -15.70 -37.28
CA GLY A 281 4.25 -17.08 -37.57
C GLY A 281 3.58 -17.71 -38.80
N SER A 282 2.67 -16.98 -39.47
CA SER A 282 1.91 -17.45 -40.63
C SER A 282 2.75 -17.38 -41.91
N VAL A 283 3.76 -18.24 -41.99
CA VAL A 283 4.45 -18.49 -43.26
C VAL A 283 3.53 -19.30 -44.17
N ARG A 284 2.58 -18.62 -44.80
CA ARG A 284 1.98 -19.14 -46.04
C ARG A 284 3.11 -19.25 -47.07
N PRO A 285 3.25 -20.36 -47.80
CA PRO A 285 4.03 -20.31 -49.04
C PRO A 285 3.39 -19.23 -49.91
N GLY A 286 4.20 -18.26 -50.33
CA GLY A 286 3.79 -17.20 -51.23
C GLY A 286 3.42 -17.74 -52.61
N ARG A 287 3.59 -16.90 -53.64
CA ARG A 287 3.45 -17.38 -55.01
C ARG A 287 4.63 -18.31 -55.31
N GLN A 288 4.44 -19.63 -55.20
CA GLN A 288 5.51 -20.60 -55.47
C GLN A 288 6.00 -20.46 -56.91
N TRP A 289 7.15 -19.83 -57.08
CA TRP A 289 7.85 -19.74 -58.35
C TRP A 289 8.43 -21.12 -58.66
N GLN A 290 7.97 -21.74 -59.75
CA GLN A 290 8.42 -23.07 -60.16
C GLN A 290 9.83 -23.06 -60.78
N GLU A 291 10.32 -21.89 -61.18
CA GLU A 291 11.61 -21.68 -61.83
C GLU A 291 12.43 -20.63 -61.07
N PRO A 292 13.77 -20.78 -61.01
CA PRO A 292 14.64 -19.77 -60.42
C PRO A 292 14.47 -18.40 -61.07
N GLN A 293 14.46 -17.34 -60.26
CA GLN A 293 14.25 -15.96 -60.74
C GLN A 293 15.54 -15.15 -60.67
N ASN A 294 15.83 -14.37 -61.72
CA ASN A 294 17.01 -13.51 -61.75
C ASN A 294 17.09 -12.63 -60.49
N LEU A 295 18.23 -12.55 -59.82
CA LEU A 295 18.44 -11.70 -58.65
C LEU A 295 18.03 -10.24 -58.89
N LEU A 296 18.29 -9.70 -60.09
CA LEU A 296 17.84 -8.36 -60.50
C LEU A 296 16.31 -8.21 -60.46
N ARG A 297 15.56 -9.28 -60.76
CA ARG A 297 14.08 -9.31 -60.65
C ARG A 297 13.64 -9.26 -59.19
N VAL A 298 14.32 -9.98 -58.29
CA VAL A 298 14.02 -10.00 -56.86
C VAL A 298 14.29 -8.65 -56.21
N VAL A 299 15.46 -8.05 -56.50
CA VAL A 299 15.82 -6.70 -56.03
C VAL A 299 14.83 -5.65 -56.56
N ARG A 300 14.49 -5.68 -57.86
CA ARG A 300 13.45 -4.79 -58.43
C ARG A 300 12.06 -5.02 -57.84
N GLY A 301 11.73 -6.25 -57.45
CA GLY A 301 10.51 -6.56 -56.73
C GLY A 301 10.43 -5.86 -55.37
N GLY A 302 11.56 -5.80 -54.64
CA GLY A 302 11.66 -5.08 -53.37
C GLY A 302 11.57 -3.56 -53.56
N ILE A 303 12.22 -3.03 -54.60
CA ILE A 303 12.11 -1.61 -54.99
C ILE A 303 10.65 -1.24 -55.31
N GLY A 304 9.90 -2.10 -56.00
CA GLY A 304 8.47 -1.89 -56.28
C GLY A 304 7.54 -1.94 -55.06
N GLN A 305 8.07 -2.20 -53.85
CA GLN A 305 7.29 -2.24 -52.60
C GLN A 305 7.49 -1.00 -51.71
N ILE A 306 8.29 -0.01 -52.12
CA ILE A 306 8.56 1.20 -51.33
C ILE A 306 7.97 2.46 -51.99
N ASN A 307 7.73 3.52 -51.21
CA ASN A 307 7.23 4.79 -51.77
C ASN A 307 8.31 5.48 -52.64
N ASP A 308 9.53 5.54 -52.14
CA ASP A 308 10.71 6.21 -52.73
C ASP A 308 11.44 5.33 -53.76
N PHE A 309 10.70 4.58 -54.58
CA PHE A 309 11.26 3.57 -55.49
C PHE A 309 12.14 4.17 -56.59
N ASP A 310 11.92 5.44 -56.94
CA ASP A 310 12.67 6.22 -57.92
C ASP A 310 14.05 6.67 -57.42
N ARG A 311 14.23 6.75 -56.09
CA ARG A 311 15.51 7.09 -55.45
C ARG A 311 16.50 5.93 -55.40
N VAL A 312 16.08 4.70 -55.69
CA VAL A 312 16.94 3.51 -55.63
C VAL A 312 17.69 3.28 -56.95
N LYS A 313 19.02 3.28 -56.89
CA LYS A 313 19.91 2.99 -58.02
C LYS A 313 20.50 1.59 -57.88
N VAL A 314 20.15 0.69 -58.80
CA VAL A 314 20.73 -0.65 -58.88
C VAL A 314 22.04 -0.59 -59.69
N GLY A 315 23.15 -0.90 -59.02
CA GLY A 315 24.47 -1.06 -59.61
C GLY A 315 24.69 -2.47 -60.16
N ALA A 316 25.94 -2.94 -60.12
CA ALA A 316 26.28 -4.30 -60.53
C ALA A 316 25.66 -5.35 -59.59
N LEU A 317 25.03 -6.37 -60.18
CA LEU A 317 24.53 -7.57 -59.51
C LEU A 317 25.00 -8.80 -60.30
N PRO A 318 25.31 -9.94 -59.65
CA PRO A 318 25.64 -11.17 -60.36
C PRO A 318 24.40 -11.75 -61.06
N GLU A 319 24.58 -12.28 -62.27
CA GLU A 319 23.53 -12.92 -63.07
C GLU A 319 23.24 -14.34 -62.57
N LEU A 320 22.58 -14.43 -61.41
CA LEU A 320 22.20 -15.67 -60.74
C LEU A 320 20.68 -15.81 -60.58
N GLY A 321 20.18 -17.03 -60.68
CA GLY A 321 18.79 -17.40 -60.41
C GLY A 321 18.59 -17.77 -58.94
N VAL A 322 17.77 -16.99 -58.24
CA VAL A 322 17.31 -17.23 -56.87
C VAL A 322 16.28 -18.35 -56.86
N ASP A 323 16.42 -19.32 -55.94
CA ASP A 323 15.45 -20.39 -55.69
C ASP A 323 14.02 -19.84 -55.49
N GLY A 324 13.06 -20.41 -56.20
CA GLY A 324 11.69 -19.94 -56.26
C GLY A 324 10.94 -19.97 -54.92
N GLY A 325 11.37 -20.82 -53.98
CA GLY A 325 10.87 -20.85 -52.60
C GLY A 325 11.36 -19.71 -51.71
N LEU A 326 12.38 -18.96 -52.15
CA LEU A 326 12.97 -17.83 -51.42
C LEU A 326 12.65 -16.46 -52.05
N VAL A 327 12.18 -16.41 -53.30
CA VAL A 327 11.94 -15.17 -54.05
C VAL A 327 11.07 -14.17 -53.28
N ASP A 328 9.89 -14.58 -52.81
CA ASP A 328 8.95 -13.66 -52.14
C ASP A 328 9.55 -13.15 -50.80
N ASP A 329 10.16 -14.04 -50.00
CA ASP A 329 10.76 -13.68 -48.71
C ASP A 329 12.00 -12.77 -48.86
N LEU A 330 12.86 -12.98 -49.87
CA LEU A 330 13.93 -12.04 -50.21
C LEU A 330 13.39 -10.70 -50.73
N THR A 331 12.30 -10.72 -51.49
CA THR A 331 11.63 -9.49 -51.96
C THR A 331 11.17 -8.65 -50.76
N THR A 332 10.59 -9.28 -49.74
CA THR A 332 10.21 -8.63 -48.47
C THR A 332 11.43 -8.14 -47.68
N ILE A 333 12.52 -8.90 -47.61
CA ILE A 333 13.77 -8.45 -46.96
C ILE A 333 14.29 -7.18 -47.65
N PHE A 334 14.42 -7.17 -48.97
CA PHE A 334 14.89 -5.99 -49.70
C PHE A 334 13.90 -4.82 -49.56
N GLY A 335 12.59 -5.06 -49.63
CA GLY A 335 11.57 -4.04 -49.41
C GLY A 335 11.78 -3.28 -48.08
N HIS A 336 11.94 -4.00 -46.97
CA HIS A 336 12.18 -3.37 -45.67
C HIS A 336 13.52 -2.63 -45.55
N LEU A 337 14.60 -3.22 -46.06
CA LEU A 337 15.92 -2.59 -45.97
C LEU A 337 16.01 -1.34 -46.86
N LEU A 338 15.35 -1.34 -48.02
CA LEU A 338 15.29 -0.19 -48.93
C LEU A 338 14.35 0.90 -48.41
N ASP A 339 13.20 0.55 -47.83
CA ASP A 339 12.29 1.50 -47.17
C ASP A 339 13.01 2.22 -46.01
N ASN A 340 13.73 1.48 -45.17
CA ASN A 340 14.57 2.05 -44.11
C ASN A 340 15.67 2.97 -44.68
N ALA A 341 16.46 2.51 -45.65
CA ALA A 341 17.53 3.30 -46.26
C ALA A 341 17.00 4.60 -46.90
N ALA A 342 15.85 4.55 -47.57
CA ALA A 342 15.22 5.71 -48.19
C ALA A 342 14.64 6.70 -47.18
N ARG A 343 14.07 6.21 -46.07
CA ARG A 343 13.53 7.03 -44.96
C ARG A 343 14.62 7.76 -44.18
N TYR A 344 15.79 7.14 -43.97
CA TYR A 344 16.90 7.75 -43.22
C TYR A 344 17.87 8.57 -44.09
N SER A 345 17.80 8.43 -45.43
CA SER A 345 18.54 9.27 -46.39
C SER A 345 17.80 10.58 -46.71
N PRO A 346 18.51 11.72 -46.87
CA PRO A 346 17.94 12.96 -47.41
C PRO A 346 17.28 12.72 -48.78
N PRO A 347 16.19 13.44 -49.12
CA PRO A 347 15.45 13.23 -50.37
C PRO A 347 16.25 13.56 -51.64
N SER A 348 17.36 14.31 -51.52
CA SER A 348 18.28 14.61 -52.63
C SER A 348 19.23 13.47 -52.97
N GLU A 349 19.48 12.54 -52.03
CA GLU A 349 20.49 11.49 -52.19
C GLU A 349 19.85 10.14 -52.57
N PRO A 350 20.51 9.36 -53.47
CA PRO A 350 20.04 8.06 -53.89
C PRO A 350 20.47 6.95 -52.91
N VAL A 351 19.67 5.89 -52.81
CA VAL A 351 20.08 4.64 -52.17
C VAL A 351 20.70 3.74 -53.24
N VAL A 352 21.89 3.22 -53.01
CA VAL A 352 22.61 2.37 -53.99
C VAL A 352 22.55 0.91 -53.58
N VAL A 353 22.14 0.03 -54.49
CA VAL A 353 22.12 -1.42 -54.29
C VAL A 353 23.14 -2.06 -55.22
N SER A 354 24.08 -2.81 -54.67
CA SER A 354 25.05 -3.59 -55.44
C SER A 354 25.18 -5.01 -54.89
N GLY A 355 25.82 -5.91 -55.63
CA GLY A 355 26.02 -7.27 -55.18
C GLY A 355 27.20 -7.95 -55.85
N ARG A 356 27.78 -8.90 -55.13
CA ARG A 356 28.94 -9.70 -55.56
C ARG A 356 28.86 -11.10 -54.97
N GLU A 357 29.45 -12.05 -55.67
CA GLU A 357 29.71 -13.37 -55.11
C GLU A 357 30.77 -13.26 -54.00
N VAL A 358 30.57 -14.01 -52.92
CA VAL A 358 31.44 -14.08 -51.74
C VAL A 358 31.62 -15.55 -51.35
N PRO A 359 32.67 -15.94 -50.60
CA PRO A 359 32.93 -17.35 -50.28
C PRO A 359 31.76 -18.11 -49.61
N ASN A 360 30.81 -17.39 -49.01
CA ASN A 360 29.64 -17.94 -48.33
C ASN A 360 28.32 -17.81 -49.13
N GLY A 361 28.34 -17.38 -50.39
CA GLY A 361 27.16 -17.19 -51.23
C GLY A 361 27.17 -15.87 -52.01
N VAL A 362 26.09 -15.11 -51.95
CA VAL A 362 26.01 -13.78 -52.59
C VAL A 362 25.85 -12.71 -51.50
N GLY A 363 26.76 -11.73 -51.52
CA GLY A 363 26.69 -10.55 -50.67
C GLY A 363 26.06 -9.41 -51.45
N ILE A 364 24.96 -8.87 -50.93
CA ILE A 364 24.20 -7.75 -51.49
C ILE A 364 24.34 -6.58 -50.52
N GLU A 365 24.79 -5.44 -51.02
CA GLU A 365 25.10 -4.26 -50.23
C GLU A 365 24.13 -3.13 -50.59
N ILE A 366 23.44 -2.61 -49.58
CA ILE A 366 22.52 -1.47 -49.68
C ILE A 366 23.18 -0.30 -48.95
N GLN A 367 23.58 0.71 -49.70
CA GLN A 367 24.30 1.88 -49.20
C GLN A 367 23.37 3.09 -49.19
N ASP A 368 23.28 3.73 -48.03
CA ASP A 368 22.54 4.96 -47.79
C ASP A 368 23.50 6.15 -47.54
N VAL A 369 22.98 7.36 -47.73
CA VAL A 369 23.69 8.63 -47.50
C VAL A 369 22.96 9.43 -46.41
N GLY A 370 22.61 8.72 -45.32
CA GLY A 370 21.95 9.27 -44.15
C GLY A 370 22.88 10.04 -43.20
N LYS A 371 22.48 10.11 -41.93
CA LYS A 371 23.30 10.67 -40.84
C LYS A 371 24.10 9.60 -40.06
N GLY A 372 24.07 8.35 -40.53
CA GLY A 372 24.47 7.17 -39.76
C GLY A 372 23.49 6.84 -38.63
N LEU A 373 23.67 5.66 -38.01
CA LEU A 373 23.00 5.31 -36.76
C LEU A 373 23.88 5.74 -35.57
N SER A 374 23.26 6.15 -34.46
CA SER A 374 23.96 6.19 -33.17
C SER A 374 24.19 4.77 -32.66
N GLU A 375 25.24 4.55 -31.87
CA GLU A 375 25.55 3.23 -31.28
C GLU A 375 24.36 2.60 -30.55
N GLU A 376 23.56 3.40 -29.85
CA GLU A 376 22.32 2.94 -29.20
C GLU A 376 21.28 2.40 -30.21
N LYS A 377 21.05 3.12 -31.31
CA LYS A 377 20.12 2.69 -32.38
C LYS A 377 20.67 1.52 -33.19
N LYS A 378 21.99 1.44 -33.35
CA LYS A 378 22.67 0.30 -33.98
C LYS A 378 22.47 -0.96 -33.14
N ARG A 379 22.66 -0.87 -31.81
CA ARG A 379 22.35 -1.94 -30.88
C ARG A 379 20.86 -2.34 -30.90
N GLU A 380 19.94 -1.38 -30.93
CA GLU A 380 18.49 -1.67 -31.05
C GLU A 380 18.16 -2.40 -32.37
N ALA A 381 18.72 -1.94 -33.49
CA ALA A 381 18.55 -2.57 -34.79
C ALA A 381 19.15 -4.00 -34.84
N GLU A 382 20.32 -4.20 -34.23
CA GLU A 382 20.96 -5.50 -34.08
C GLU A 382 20.13 -6.45 -33.19
N GLN A 383 19.57 -5.96 -32.08
CA GLN A 383 18.66 -6.75 -31.22
C GLN A 383 17.36 -7.13 -31.94
N ALA A 384 16.77 -6.22 -32.72
CA ALA A 384 15.59 -6.49 -33.55
C ALA A 384 15.88 -7.55 -34.63
N LEU A 385 17.08 -7.54 -35.22
CA LEU A 385 17.53 -8.54 -36.19
C LEU A 385 17.90 -9.89 -35.54
N ALA A 386 18.50 -9.87 -34.34
CA ALA A 386 18.81 -11.07 -33.56
C ALA A 386 17.52 -11.79 -33.10
N GLY A 387 16.49 -11.02 -32.75
CA GLY A 387 15.24 -11.53 -32.17
C GLY A 387 15.21 -11.45 -30.64
N ASP A 388 16.19 -10.78 -30.03
CA ASP A 388 16.35 -10.63 -28.57
C ASP A 388 15.56 -9.42 -28.02
N ALA A 389 14.72 -8.79 -28.83
CA ALA A 389 13.84 -7.70 -28.41
C ALA A 389 12.74 -8.24 -27.47
N GLU A 390 12.46 -7.52 -26.39
CA GLU A 390 11.50 -7.94 -25.36
C GLU A 390 10.10 -8.20 -25.94
N GLY A 391 9.55 -9.37 -25.60
CA GLY A 391 8.22 -9.81 -26.03
C GLY A 391 8.25 -10.81 -27.21
N PRO A 392 7.76 -12.04 -27.04
CA PRO A 392 7.45 -12.91 -28.18
C PRO A 392 6.33 -12.28 -29.04
N GLY A 393 6.22 -12.72 -30.29
CA GLY A 393 5.10 -12.35 -31.17
C GLY A 393 5.07 -10.87 -31.59
N LEU A 394 3.88 -10.27 -31.53
CA LEU A 394 3.59 -8.87 -31.84
C LEU A 394 3.83 -7.95 -30.62
N GLY A 395 4.11 -8.50 -29.45
CA GLY A 395 4.66 -7.76 -28.31
C GLY A 395 5.90 -6.94 -28.68
N GLY A 396 6.08 -5.79 -28.01
CA GLY A 396 7.25 -4.91 -28.17
C GLY A 396 7.32 -4.10 -29.48
N ILE A 397 6.29 -4.13 -30.35
CA ILE A 397 6.29 -3.32 -31.58
C ILE A 397 6.00 -1.84 -31.25
N SER A 398 7.07 -1.07 -31.05
CA SER A 398 7.01 0.39 -30.97
C SER A 398 6.80 1.05 -32.34
N GLU A 399 6.22 2.26 -32.35
CA GLU A 399 5.87 3.01 -33.55
C GLU A 399 7.10 3.41 -34.39
N GLY A 400 7.31 2.72 -35.53
CA GLY A 400 7.95 3.35 -36.70
C GLY A 400 9.04 2.55 -37.42
N ALA A 401 9.90 1.79 -36.72
CA ALA A 401 11.09 1.17 -37.32
C ALA A 401 11.28 -0.33 -37.03
N ASN A 402 10.85 -0.81 -35.86
CA ASN A 402 11.23 -2.16 -35.40
C ASN A 402 10.44 -3.29 -36.10
N LEU A 403 9.27 -3.01 -36.67
CA LEU A 403 8.47 -3.99 -37.42
C LEU A 403 9.24 -4.56 -38.63
N GLY A 404 9.83 -3.70 -39.47
CA GLY A 404 10.57 -4.15 -40.65
C GLY A 404 11.84 -4.92 -40.31
N LEU A 405 12.61 -4.47 -39.31
CA LEU A 405 13.83 -5.15 -38.86
C LEU A 405 13.52 -6.50 -38.18
N ARG A 406 12.46 -6.60 -37.37
CA ARG A 406 12.00 -7.89 -36.80
C ARG A 406 11.57 -8.85 -37.90
N THR A 407 10.84 -8.39 -38.93
CA THR A 407 10.46 -9.20 -40.10
C THR A 407 11.70 -9.70 -40.87
N VAL A 408 12.67 -8.82 -41.12
CA VAL A 408 13.96 -9.20 -41.73
C VAL A 408 14.70 -10.23 -40.86
N GLY A 409 14.75 -10.04 -39.53
CA GLY A 409 15.39 -10.97 -38.60
C GLY A 409 14.77 -12.37 -38.60
N ILE A 410 13.44 -12.47 -38.57
CA ILE A 410 12.71 -13.75 -38.65
C ILE A 410 13.05 -14.50 -39.94
N LEU A 411 12.97 -13.82 -41.09
CA LEU A 411 13.29 -14.43 -42.39
C LEU A 411 14.79 -14.77 -42.50
N ALA A 412 15.65 -13.91 -41.98
CA ALA A 412 17.09 -14.12 -42.00
C ALA A 412 17.51 -15.37 -41.22
N ARG A 413 17.02 -15.51 -39.97
CA ARG A 413 17.25 -16.72 -39.15
C ARG A 413 16.70 -17.98 -39.83
N ARG A 414 15.51 -17.90 -40.43
CA ARG A 414 14.83 -19.03 -41.10
C ARG A 414 15.61 -19.60 -42.29
N TYR A 415 16.26 -18.74 -43.08
CA TYR A 415 17.03 -19.15 -44.27
C TYR A 415 18.55 -19.19 -44.04
N GLY A 416 19.04 -18.77 -42.86
CA GLY A 416 20.47 -18.63 -42.58
C GLY A 416 21.13 -17.49 -43.36
N ILE A 417 20.36 -16.47 -43.72
CA ILE A 417 20.86 -15.21 -44.29
C ILE A 417 21.48 -14.41 -43.15
N ARG A 418 22.62 -13.78 -43.38
CA ARG A 418 23.22 -12.85 -42.42
C ARG A 418 22.98 -11.42 -42.87
N VAL A 419 22.52 -10.57 -41.97
CA VAL A 419 22.33 -9.13 -42.19
C VAL A 419 23.22 -8.41 -41.18
N THR A 420 24.10 -7.52 -41.66
CA THR A 420 25.03 -6.76 -40.83
C THR A 420 25.00 -5.29 -41.20
N LEU A 421 24.95 -4.41 -40.20
CA LEU A 421 25.02 -2.97 -40.39
C LEU A 421 26.47 -2.51 -40.19
N ALA A 422 26.97 -1.73 -41.14
CA ALA A 422 28.25 -1.06 -41.11
C ALA A 422 28.08 0.41 -41.44
N ASP A 423 29.05 1.24 -41.09
CA ASP A 423 28.99 2.67 -41.41
C ASP A 423 29.38 2.87 -42.89
N SER A 424 28.61 3.67 -43.64
CA SER A 424 28.87 3.86 -45.07
C SER A 424 30.03 4.84 -45.30
N PRO A 425 30.83 4.67 -46.37
CA PRO A 425 31.85 5.65 -46.77
C PRO A 425 31.33 7.08 -47.01
N TRP A 426 30.02 7.27 -47.09
CA TRP A 426 29.34 8.54 -47.38
C TRP A 426 28.56 9.10 -46.17
N LEU A 427 29.02 8.81 -44.95
CA LEU A 427 28.42 9.23 -43.66
C LEU A 427 27.01 8.64 -43.35
N GLY A 428 26.53 7.70 -44.16
CA GLY A 428 25.29 6.97 -43.95
C GLY A 428 25.50 5.57 -43.36
N THR A 429 24.56 4.66 -43.66
CA THR A 429 24.62 3.24 -43.29
C THR A 429 24.86 2.37 -44.52
N SER A 430 25.68 1.33 -44.39
CA SER A 430 25.76 0.22 -45.34
C SER A 430 25.17 -1.03 -44.69
N VAL A 431 24.14 -1.62 -45.30
CA VAL A 431 23.58 -2.90 -44.87
C VAL A 431 24.03 -3.98 -45.84
N VAL A 432 24.77 -4.96 -45.32
CA VAL A 432 25.24 -6.12 -46.08
C VAL A 432 24.35 -7.33 -45.77
N VAL A 433 23.72 -7.86 -46.80
CA VAL A 433 22.88 -9.07 -46.77
C VAL A 433 23.64 -10.21 -47.46
N VAL A 434 24.08 -11.21 -46.71
CA VAL A 434 24.77 -12.40 -47.22
C VAL A 434 23.80 -13.56 -47.29
N VAL A 435 23.36 -13.90 -48.51
CA VAL A 435 22.45 -15.00 -48.80
C VAL A 435 23.26 -16.27 -49.12
N PRO A 436 23.01 -17.42 -48.46
CA PRO A 436 23.76 -18.65 -48.69
C PRO A 436 23.73 -19.16 -50.13
N GLY A 437 24.88 -19.61 -50.64
CA GLY A 437 25.04 -20.06 -52.04
C GLY A 437 24.06 -21.15 -52.50
N LYS A 438 23.56 -21.98 -51.57
CA LYS A 438 22.57 -23.06 -51.83
C LYS A 438 21.22 -22.57 -52.38
N TYR A 439 20.91 -21.26 -52.29
CA TYR A 439 19.71 -20.66 -52.85
C TYR A 439 19.92 -20.03 -54.23
N PHE A 440 21.11 -20.16 -54.81
CA PHE A 440 21.42 -19.66 -56.14
C PHE A 440 21.70 -20.79 -57.12
N SER A 441 21.35 -20.54 -58.37
CA SER A 441 21.52 -21.44 -59.50
C SER A 441 21.93 -20.64 -60.73
N ALA A 442 22.57 -21.27 -61.72
CA ALA A 442 22.71 -20.64 -63.03
C ALA A 442 21.31 -20.41 -63.63
N LEU A 443 21.07 -19.24 -64.21
CA LEU A 443 19.79 -19.00 -64.88
C LEU A 443 19.59 -20.01 -66.02
N PRO A 444 18.37 -20.53 -66.22
CA PRO A 444 18.07 -21.26 -67.44
C PRO A 444 18.30 -20.32 -68.63
N ALA A 445 19.18 -20.75 -69.54
CA ALA A 445 19.47 -19.98 -70.75
C ALA A 445 18.14 -19.72 -71.49
N ALA A 446 17.84 -18.44 -71.77
CA ALA A 446 16.62 -18.08 -72.46
C ALA A 446 16.60 -18.78 -73.83
N VAL A 447 15.70 -19.77 -73.97
CA VAL A 447 15.51 -20.47 -75.24
C VAL A 447 15.06 -19.43 -76.25
N THR A 448 15.99 -19.03 -77.11
CA THR A 448 15.73 -18.07 -78.15
C THR A 448 14.95 -18.84 -79.22
N GLU A 449 13.62 -18.72 -79.22
CA GLU A 449 12.81 -19.29 -80.29
C GLU A 449 13.33 -18.77 -81.64
N PRO A 450 13.73 -19.65 -82.58
CA PRO A 450 14.31 -19.22 -83.83
C PRO A 450 13.21 -18.63 -84.72
N VAL A 451 13.22 -17.30 -84.88
CA VAL A 451 12.33 -16.58 -85.80
C VAL A 451 12.45 -17.17 -87.21
N PRO A 452 11.39 -17.78 -87.79
CA PRO A 452 11.46 -18.32 -89.13
C PRO A 452 11.53 -17.18 -90.16
N ARG A 453 12.61 -17.13 -90.92
CA ARG A 453 12.79 -16.22 -92.06
C ARG A 453 11.84 -16.64 -93.19
N GLY A 454 10.98 -15.73 -93.65
CA GLY A 454 9.91 -16.06 -94.60
C GLY A 454 10.37 -16.43 -96.02
N ALA A 455 9.57 -17.27 -96.67
CA ALA A 455 9.56 -17.59 -98.11
C ALA A 455 8.12 -17.88 -98.56
N ALA A 456 7.80 -17.77 -99.86
CA ALA A 456 6.44 -17.54 -100.36
C ALA A 456 5.83 -18.67 -101.25
N VAL A 457 4.49 -18.85 -101.18
CA VAL A 457 3.48 -18.89 -102.29
C VAL A 457 3.71 -19.84 -103.51
N GLU A 458 2.83 -20.81 -103.89
CA GLU A 458 1.58 -21.26 -103.23
C GLU A 458 1.10 -22.74 -103.45
N PRO A 459 0.29 -23.15 -104.47
CA PRO A 459 -1.03 -23.73 -104.10
C PRO A 459 -1.38 -25.14 -104.65
N THR A 460 -2.26 -25.86 -103.94
CA THR A 460 -3.23 -26.85 -104.49
C THR A 460 -4.34 -27.15 -103.46
N ALA A 461 -5.52 -27.59 -103.91
CA ALA A 461 -6.80 -27.35 -103.26
C ALA A 461 -7.49 -28.53 -102.53
N ALA A 462 -8.31 -28.14 -101.55
CA ALA A 462 -9.63 -28.69 -101.17
C ALA A 462 -9.83 -30.20 -100.87
N SER A 463 -10.11 -30.51 -99.59
CA SER A 463 -11.47 -30.90 -99.12
C SER A 463 -11.53 -31.02 -97.59
N ALA A 464 -12.71 -30.82 -97.00
CA ALA A 464 -12.98 -30.79 -95.54
C ALA A 464 -14.13 -31.78 -95.17
N PRO A 465 -14.69 -31.82 -93.94
CA PRO A 465 -14.22 -31.38 -92.62
C PRO A 465 -14.33 -32.47 -91.51
N VAL A 466 -13.52 -32.41 -90.44
CA VAL A 466 -13.87 -33.02 -89.13
C VAL A 466 -13.39 -32.10 -88.01
N ALA A 467 -14.30 -31.68 -87.12
CA ALA A 467 -13.99 -30.82 -85.97
C ALA A 467 -13.57 -31.66 -84.74
N PRO A 468 -12.44 -31.36 -84.08
CA PRO A 468 -12.07 -32.00 -82.81
C PRO A 468 -12.73 -31.31 -81.60
N ALA A 469 -12.88 -32.06 -80.51
CA ALA A 469 -13.69 -31.70 -79.36
C ALA A 469 -13.12 -30.55 -78.50
N GLN A 470 -14.00 -29.63 -78.08
CA GLN A 470 -13.73 -28.67 -77.02
C GLN A 470 -13.90 -29.33 -75.65
N ASN A 471 -12.80 -29.54 -74.93
CA ASN A 471 -12.82 -30.04 -73.55
C ASN A 471 -12.93 -28.85 -72.57
N ALA A 472 -14.14 -28.27 -72.45
CA ALA A 472 -14.45 -27.25 -71.45
C ALA A 472 -15.35 -27.84 -70.36
N LYS A 473 -14.75 -28.27 -69.23
CA LYS A 473 -15.51 -28.68 -68.05
C LYS A 473 -16.08 -27.44 -67.35
N ALA A 474 -17.36 -27.16 -67.59
CA ALA A 474 -18.10 -26.16 -66.84
C ALA A 474 -18.10 -26.50 -65.34
N GLN A 475 -17.75 -25.52 -64.51
CA GLN A 475 -17.99 -25.58 -63.07
C GLN A 475 -19.36 -24.96 -62.78
N GLU A 476 -20.25 -25.71 -62.13
CA GLU A 476 -21.57 -25.21 -61.74
C GLU A 476 -21.44 -24.15 -60.63
N LEU A 477 -21.65 -22.89 -61.00
CA LEU A 477 -21.85 -21.78 -60.07
C LEU A 477 -23.33 -21.74 -59.65
N THR A 478 -23.59 -21.37 -58.39
CA THR A 478 -24.92 -20.88 -58.01
C THR A 478 -25.07 -19.42 -58.48
N SER A 479 -26.30 -18.91 -58.50
CA SER A 479 -26.63 -17.54 -58.92
C SER A 479 -25.98 -16.40 -58.11
N GLY A 480 -25.17 -16.72 -57.09
CA GLY A 480 -24.38 -15.78 -56.29
C GLY A 480 -22.85 -15.97 -56.37
N GLY A 481 -22.32 -16.84 -57.26
CA GLY A 481 -20.91 -16.80 -57.63
C GLY A 481 -19.86 -17.38 -56.66
N LEU A 482 -20.23 -18.25 -55.70
CA LEU A 482 -19.26 -18.99 -54.87
C LEU A 482 -19.26 -20.51 -55.12
N PRO A 483 -18.09 -21.19 -55.06
CA PRO A 483 -17.98 -22.63 -55.35
C PRO A 483 -18.45 -23.52 -54.18
N LYS A 484 -19.21 -24.58 -54.48
CA LYS A 484 -19.64 -25.59 -53.49
C LYS A 484 -18.54 -26.60 -53.18
N ARG A 485 -18.21 -26.74 -51.89
CA ARG A 485 -17.29 -27.77 -51.35
C ARG A 485 -17.95 -29.16 -51.39
N LYS A 486 -17.42 -30.09 -52.20
CA LYS A 486 -17.77 -31.53 -52.12
C LYS A 486 -17.03 -32.18 -50.94
N ALA A 487 -17.76 -32.94 -50.12
CA ALA A 487 -17.16 -33.81 -49.11
C ALA A 487 -16.92 -35.19 -49.72
N TRP A 488 -15.68 -35.68 -49.66
CA TRP A 488 -15.34 -37.07 -49.97
C TRP A 488 -15.62 -37.94 -48.73
N ARG A 489 -16.11 -39.17 -48.94
CA ARG A 489 -16.42 -40.14 -47.88
C ARG A 489 -16.10 -41.55 -48.39
N ASP A 490 -15.14 -42.20 -47.74
CA ASP A 490 -14.86 -43.66 -47.70
C ASP A 490 -14.02 -43.89 -46.42
N ALA A 491 -14.60 -44.33 -45.29
CA ALA A 491 -14.79 -45.73 -44.83
C ALA A 491 -13.63 -46.22 -43.91
N PRO A 492 -13.79 -47.19 -42.97
CA PRO A 492 -14.94 -48.08 -42.68
C PRO A 492 -15.40 -48.10 -41.18
N GLU A 493 -16.12 -49.16 -40.77
CA GLU A 493 -17.01 -49.29 -39.60
C GLU A 493 -16.36 -49.81 -38.28
N ARG A 494 -16.96 -49.51 -37.11
CA ARG A 494 -17.59 -50.54 -36.23
C ARG A 494 -18.37 -50.02 -34.99
N ASN A 495 -19.54 -50.63 -34.77
CA ASN A 495 -20.27 -50.89 -33.52
C ASN A 495 -20.39 -49.81 -32.40
N ARG A 496 -21.64 -49.47 -32.06
CA ARG A 496 -22.24 -49.81 -30.75
C ARG A 496 -23.78 -49.78 -30.78
N THR A 497 -24.37 -50.58 -29.89
CA THR A 497 -25.78 -51.01 -29.83
C THR A 497 -26.62 -50.22 -28.80
N GLY A 498 -27.92 -50.08 -29.03
CA GLY A 498 -28.89 -49.67 -28.01
C GLY A 498 -30.28 -49.30 -28.56
N PRO A 499 -31.37 -50.02 -28.21
CA PRO A 499 -32.72 -49.75 -28.72
C PRO A 499 -33.55 -48.81 -27.84
N ARG A 500 -34.48 -48.09 -28.48
CA ARG A 500 -35.57 -47.31 -27.87
C ARG A 500 -36.75 -48.23 -27.49
N PRO A 501 -37.50 -47.90 -26.43
CA PRO A 501 -38.94 -48.13 -26.41
C PRO A 501 -39.75 -46.86 -26.03
N ASP A 502 -41.05 -46.90 -26.30
CA ASP A 502 -41.98 -45.77 -26.16
C ASP A 502 -42.75 -45.75 -24.81
N ALA A 503 -43.59 -44.72 -24.63
CA ALA A 503 -44.31 -44.39 -23.39
C ALA A 503 -45.56 -45.26 -23.12
N PRO A 504 -46.16 -45.10 -21.92
CA PRO A 504 -47.62 -44.95 -21.86
C PRO A 504 -48.13 -43.79 -20.96
N GLU A 505 -49.45 -43.69 -20.88
CA GLU A 505 -50.28 -42.50 -20.58
C GLU A 505 -50.53 -42.16 -19.09
N GLY A 506 -51.05 -40.95 -18.84
CA GLY A 506 -51.71 -40.54 -17.59
C GLY A 506 -52.25 -39.09 -17.63
N PRO A 507 -53.57 -38.84 -17.55
CA PRO A 507 -54.14 -37.50 -17.80
C PRO A 507 -54.72 -36.74 -16.58
N SER A 508 -54.95 -35.43 -16.81
CA SER A 508 -55.85 -34.50 -16.09
C SER A 508 -55.28 -33.71 -14.89
N GLY A 509 -55.33 -32.36 -14.98
CA GLY A 509 -54.83 -31.43 -13.96
C GLY A 509 -54.89 -29.93 -14.31
N ARG A 510 -55.97 -29.51 -14.99
CA ARG A 510 -56.34 -28.13 -15.40
C ARG A 510 -55.91 -26.97 -14.46
N VAL A 511 -55.27 -25.93 -15.02
CA VAL A 511 -55.59 -24.49 -14.81
C VAL A 511 -55.28 -23.69 -16.10
N GLU A 512 -56.08 -22.67 -16.40
CA GLU A 512 -56.06 -21.84 -17.61
C GLU A 512 -55.01 -20.70 -17.57
N ARG A 513 -54.62 -20.18 -18.74
CA ARG A 513 -53.78 -18.97 -18.96
C ARG A 513 -54.60 -17.95 -19.75
N PRO A 514 -54.61 -16.65 -19.39
CA PRO A 514 -53.99 -15.57 -20.20
C PRO A 514 -53.36 -14.45 -19.33
N ASP A 515 -52.67 -13.40 -19.79
CA ASP A 515 -52.05 -13.02 -21.08
C ASP A 515 -50.92 -11.99 -20.82
N GLU A 516 -50.18 -11.60 -21.86
CA GLU A 516 -49.02 -10.69 -21.81
C GLU A 516 -49.34 -9.20 -21.64
N ALA A 517 -48.41 -8.44 -21.04
CA ALA A 517 -48.20 -7.02 -21.34
C ALA A 517 -46.74 -6.60 -21.08
N VAL A 518 -46.14 -5.82 -21.98
CA VAL A 518 -44.74 -5.37 -21.94
C VAL A 518 -44.65 -3.91 -21.46
N GLY A 519 -43.67 -3.62 -20.59
CA GLY A 519 -42.98 -2.33 -20.55
C GLY A 519 -43.17 -1.45 -19.31
N ALA A 520 -42.10 -1.31 -18.51
CA ALA A 520 -41.85 -0.14 -17.66
C ALA A 520 -40.33 0.01 -17.39
N VAL A 521 -39.82 1.24 -17.45
CA VAL A 521 -38.42 1.61 -17.14
C VAL A 521 -38.30 1.92 -15.64
N PRO A 522 -37.24 1.49 -14.92
CA PRO A 522 -37.05 1.79 -13.50
C PRO A 522 -36.62 3.26 -13.26
N SER A 523 -36.94 3.77 -12.07
CA SER A 523 -36.81 5.18 -11.67
C SER A 523 -35.41 5.59 -11.16
N PRO A 524 -35.09 6.90 -11.07
CA PRO A 524 -33.70 7.39 -10.94
C PRO A 524 -32.97 7.19 -9.59
N GLU A 525 -33.60 6.60 -8.57
CA GLU A 525 -33.08 6.63 -7.19
C GLU A 525 -32.00 5.57 -6.87
N SER A 526 -31.54 4.80 -7.87
CA SER A 526 -30.54 3.73 -7.67
C SER A 526 -29.08 4.15 -7.91
N PHE A 527 -28.77 5.44 -8.09
CA PHE A 527 -27.42 5.92 -8.46
C PHE A 527 -26.72 6.82 -7.43
N ALA A 528 -27.25 6.93 -6.20
CA ALA A 528 -26.69 7.81 -5.15
C ALA A 528 -25.52 7.23 -4.33
N GLY A 529 -25.06 5.99 -4.61
CA GLY A 529 -24.08 5.27 -3.77
C GLY A 529 -22.61 5.37 -4.16
N LEU A 530 -22.26 5.94 -5.32
CA LEU A 530 -20.92 5.80 -5.92
C LEU A 530 -20.04 7.07 -5.92
N ALA A 531 -20.50 8.15 -5.29
CA ALA A 531 -19.76 9.43 -5.23
C ALA A 531 -18.89 9.62 -3.97
N ALA A 532 -18.82 8.61 -3.08
CA ALA A 532 -18.30 8.76 -1.71
C ALA A 532 -16.84 8.30 -1.49
N PHE A 533 -16.06 8.01 -2.54
CA PHE A 533 -14.69 7.45 -2.40
C PHE A 533 -13.57 8.29 -3.05
N ALA A 534 -13.88 9.44 -3.66
CA ALA A 534 -12.92 10.18 -4.50
C ALA A 534 -12.25 11.41 -3.85
N THR A 535 -12.64 11.82 -2.63
CA THR A 535 -12.15 13.07 -1.99
C THR A 535 -11.96 12.93 -0.48
N ALA A 536 -10.95 12.13 -0.08
CA ALA A 536 -10.46 12.08 1.30
C ALA A 536 -8.92 12.06 1.33
N GLY A 537 -8.31 13.23 1.12
CA GLY A 537 -6.86 13.42 1.17
C GLY A 537 -6.49 14.91 1.17
N GLY A 538 -6.25 15.48 2.35
CA GLY A 538 -5.91 16.89 2.55
C GLY A 538 -6.38 17.40 3.91
N GLN A 539 -5.45 17.79 4.78
CA GLN A 539 -5.68 18.06 6.20
C GLN A 539 -5.91 19.56 6.55
N SER A 540 -6.40 19.76 7.78
CA SER A 540 -6.26 20.93 8.67
C SER A 540 -6.95 22.28 8.31
N ASP A 541 -8.09 22.56 8.97
CA ASP A 541 -8.19 23.39 10.21
C ASP A 541 -7.07 24.43 10.47
N LEU A 542 -7.25 25.69 10.89
CA LEU A 542 -8.35 26.55 11.44
C LEU A 542 -7.88 28.04 11.29
N PRO A 543 -8.55 29.08 11.87
CA PRO A 543 -9.93 29.53 11.73
C PRO A 543 -10.03 30.97 11.14
N ARG A 544 -11.25 31.44 10.85
CA ARG A 544 -11.55 32.85 10.53
C ARG A 544 -11.66 33.70 11.79
N GLU A 545 -11.16 34.94 11.73
CA GLU A 545 -11.65 36.04 12.57
C GLU A 545 -11.98 37.27 11.69
N THR A 546 -12.87 38.12 12.17
CA THR A 546 -13.57 39.17 11.39
C THR A 546 -13.09 40.58 11.71
N THR A 547 -12.98 41.48 10.71
CA THR A 547 -13.79 42.73 10.58
C THR A 547 -13.22 43.77 9.58
N ALA A 548 -14.14 44.55 9.00
CA ALA A 548 -14.10 45.97 8.62
C ALA A 548 -12.92 46.60 7.82
N ASP A 549 -13.25 46.99 6.58
CA ASP A 549 -13.19 48.35 5.97
C ASP A 549 -11.92 49.24 5.89
N ASN A 550 -11.95 50.04 4.80
CA ASN A 550 -11.20 51.27 4.46
C ASN A 550 -9.73 51.24 3.97
N ASP A 551 -9.62 51.47 2.65
CA ASP A 551 -8.98 52.63 2.02
C ASP A 551 -7.52 53.05 2.28
N ALA A 552 -6.81 53.12 1.15
CA ALA A 552 -5.91 54.19 0.69
C ALA A 552 -4.42 54.25 1.11
N ALA A 553 -3.59 54.20 0.06
CA ALA A 553 -2.37 54.97 -0.19
C ALA A 553 -1.07 54.71 0.59
N GLY A 554 0.01 54.57 -0.19
CA GLY A 554 1.23 55.36 0.05
C GLY A 554 2.48 54.63 0.56
N SER A 555 3.47 54.47 -0.34
CA SER A 555 4.91 54.73 -0.14
C SER A 555 5.58 54.49 1.23
N GLY A 556 6.76 53.86 1.25
CA GLY A 556 7.71 54.14 2.34
C GLY A 556 8.79 53.11 2.63
N GLU A 557 9.93 53.33 1.98
CA GLU A 557 11.31 52.96 2.32
C GLU A 557 11.73 52.78 3.81
N PHE A 558 12.90 52.13 3.95
CA PHE A 558 13.93 52.28 5.00
C PHE A 558 14.05 51.32 6.21
N ALA A 559 15.30 50.89 6.38
CA ALA A 559 15.87 49.90 7.29
C ALA A 559 15.95 50.28 8.79
N GLY A 560 16.15 49.29 9.69
CA GLY A 560 16.19 49.57 11.14
C GLY A 560 16.75 48.51 12.12
N ARG A 561 17.80 47.77 11.77
CA ARG A 561 18.85 47.11 12.61
C ARG A 561 18.71 47.04 14.17
N LYS A 562 19.17 45.89 14.72
CA LYS A 562 19.58 45.54 16.12
C LYS A 562 18.49 44.96 17.06
N SER A 563 18.76 44.18 18.12
CA SER A 563 19.86 43.29 18.58
C SER A 563 19.73 43.14 20.11
N GLY A 564 19.85 41.93 20.65
CA GLY A 564 19.77 41.62 22.10
C GLY A 564 18.69 40.57 22.36
N ARG A 565 18.95 39.29 22.68
CA ARG A 565 19.97 38.59 23.47
C ARG A 565 19.72 38.60 25.00
N THR A 566 18.91 37.61 25.40
CA THR A 566 19.01 36.69 26.58
C THR A 566 19.19 37.20 28.01
N GLU A 567 18.35 36.61 28.89
CA GLU A 567 18.62 36.18 30.28
C GLU A 567 18.74 37.30 31.33
N GLU A 568 17.95 37.27 32.42
CA GLU A 568 18.05 36.38 33.60
C GLU A 568 19.41 36.51 34.32
N SER A 569 19.50 36.72 35.64
CA SER A 569 18.49 36.93 36.69
C SER A 569 19.13 37.62 37.92
N ASP A 570 18.27 37.99 38.87
CA ASP A 570 18.50 38.08 40.34
C ASP A 570 18.39 39.43 41.08
N GLU A 571 17.74 39.30 42.25
CA GLU A 571 17.56 40.22 43.40
C GLU A 571 17.00 41.63 43.08
N SER A 572 15.80 42.01 43.54
CA SER A 572 15.26 41.78 44.90
C SER A 572 13.79 42.20 45.06
N THR A 573 13.10 41.53 46.02
CA THR A 573 11.74 41.78 46.59
C THR A 573 10.53 41.27 45.80
#